data_AF-A0A8X6QBN6-F1
#
_entry.id   AF-A0A8X6QBN6-F1
#
_cell.length_a   1.000
_cell.length_b   1.000
_cell.length_c   1.000
_cell.angle_alpha   90.00
_cell.angle_beta   90.00
_cell.angle_gamma   90.00
#
_symmetry.space_group_name_H-M   'P 1'
#
loop_
_entity.id
_entity.type
_entity.pdbx_description
1 polymer ?
#
loop_
_entity_poly.entity_id
_entity_poly.type
_entity_poly.pdbx_seq_one_letter_code
_entity_poly.pdbx_strand_id
1 'polypeptide(L)'
;MSSFKPFPVHRQRRAVFVIDFTVAFDAHVDAIVVGSLGSWYPSNDAALAQMGVSRKYAKLMRKLICSDTIRWSRNIYIQHLTDKKQY
;
A
#
# COMPACT_ATOMS: atom_id res chain seq x y z
N MET A 1 -8.28 -21.82 26.22
CA MET A 1 -7.24 -21.37 25.27
C MET A 1 -7.87 -21.37 23.89
N SER A 2 -8.34 -20.21 23.43
CA SER A 2 -9.03 -20.07 22.14
C SER A 2 -8.04 -20.33 21.00
N SER A 3 -8.39 -21.33 20.19
CA SER A 3 -7.64 -21.78 19.02
C SER A 3 -7.35 -20.61 18.08
N PHE A 4 -6.06 -20.37 17.79
CA PHE A 4 -5.58 -19.41 16.80
C PHE A 4 -5.99 -19.94 15.42
N LYS A 5 -7.21 -19.60 14.97
CA LYS A 5 -7.67 -19.97 13.64
C LYS A 5 -6.81 -19.23 12.62
N PRO A 6 -6.19 -19.93 11.65
CA PRO A 6 -5.43 -19.25 10.61
C PRO A 6 -6.37 -18.30 9.86
N PHE A 7 -5.98 -17.03 9.81
CA PHE A 7 -6.72 -16.01 9.08
C PHE A 7 -6.77 -16.39 7.59
N PRO A 8 -7.97 -16.47 6.97
CA PRO A 8 -8.05 -16.50 5.53
C PRO A 8 -7.58 -15.13 5.03
N VAL A 9 -6.31 -15.03 4.65
CA VAL A 9 -5.81 -13.91 3.85
C VAL A 9 -6.48 -14.05 2.48
N HIS A 10 -7.74 -13.61 2.38
CA HIS A 10 -8.31 -13.28 1.09
C HIS A 10 -7.34 -12.30 0.45
N ARG A 11 -6.70 -12.78 -0.61
CA ARG A 11 -5.62 -12.19 -1.40
C ARG A 11 -6.02 -10.82 -1.95
N GLN A 12 -6.20 -9.82 -1.09
CA GLN A 12 -6.33 -8.43 -1.47
C GLN A 12 -4.93 -7.88 -1.66
N ARG A 13 -4.34 -8.25 -2.80
CA ARG A 13 -3.18 -7.56 -3.38
C ARG A 13 -3.63 -6.17 -3.82
N ARG A 14 -3.72 -5.23 -2.87
CA ARG A 14 -3.71 -3.81 -3.24
C ARG A 14 -2.26 -3.41 -3.44
N ALA A 15 -1.76 -3.67 -4.64
CA ALA A 15 -0.63 -2.93 -5.16
C ALA A 15 -1.13 -1.51 -5.46
N VAL A 16 -0.50 -0.52 -4.84
CA VAL A 16 -0.64 0.86 -5.30
C VAL A 16 0.14 0.92 -6.61
N PHE A 17 -0.56 0.70 -7.72
CA PHE A 17 -0.03 0.93 -9.04
C PHE A 17 -0.03 2.43 -9.28
N VAL A 18 1.15 3.01 -9.37
CA VAL A 18 1.29 4.36 -9.90
C VAL A 18 1.47 4.19 -11.40
N ILE A 19 0.54 4.75 -12.16
CA ILE A 19 0.53 4.67 -13.63
C ILE A 19 0.97 6.05 -14.13
N ASP A 20 2.10 6.12 -14.82
CA ASP A 20 2.41 7.26 -15.67
C ASP A 20 1.90 7.03 -17.09
N PHE A 21 1.32 8.10 -17.66
CA PHE A 21 0.87 8.12 -19.04
C PHE A 21 1.63 9.22 -19.79
N THR A 22 2.78 8.89 -20.36
CA THR A 22 3.47 9.76 -21.30
C THR A 22 3.01 9.47 -22.73
N VAL A 23 2.88 10.54 -23.53
CA VAL A 23 2.22 10.59 -24.85
C VAL A 23 3.08 9.88 -25.92
N ALA A 24 3.16 8.54 -25.85
CA ALA A 24 3.56 7.60 -26.90
C ALA A 24 3.70 6.18 -26.28
N PHE A 25 2.59 5.52 -25.93
CA PHE A 25 2.47 4.07 -25.63
C PHE A 25 3.52 3.37 -24.74
N ASP A 26 4.32 4.08 -23.93
CA ASP A 26 5.23 3.45 -22.97
C ASP A 26 4.70 3.64 -21.54
N ALA A 27 3.93 2.64 -21.08
CA ALA A 27 3.34 2.64 -19.75
C ALA A 27 4.29 1.91 -18.78
N HIS A 28 4.95 2.68 -17.93
CA HIS A 28 5.73 2.12 -16.82
C HIS A 28 4.81 1.80 -15.64
N VAL A 29 4.84 0.54 -15.20
CA VAL A 29 4.05 0.05 -14.06
C VAL A 29 5.02 -0.47 -13.01
N ASP A 30 5.14 0.28 -11.92
CA ASP A 30 5.92 -0.13 -10.74
C ASP A 30 5.01 -0.45 -9.55
N ALA A 31 5.47 -1.40 -8.73
CA ALA A 31 4.80 -1.78 -7.50
C ALA A 31 5.45 -1.09 -6.31
N ILE A 32 4.64 -0.40 -5.51
CA ILE A 32 5.07 0.15 -4.22
C ILE A 32 4.84 -0.90 -3.12
N VAL A 33 5.92 -1.27 -2.42
CA VAL A 33 5.87 -2.24 -1.32
C VAL A 33 5.87 -1.50 0.02
N VAL A 34 4.82 -1.69 0.82
CA VAL A 34 4.70 -1.12 2.18
C VAL A 34 4.27 -2.21 3.16
N GLY A 35 4.93 -2.27 4.31
CA GLY A 35 4.57 -3.18 5.40
C GLY A 35 3.28 -2.75 6.10
N SER A 36 2.60 -3.69 6.77
CA SER A 36 1.34 -3.42 7.50
C SER A 36 1.45 -2.34 8.59
N LEU A 37 2.64 -2.16 9.17
CA LEU A 37 2.94 -1.12 10.16
C LEU A 37 3.49 0.17 9.53
N GLY A 38 3.45 0.30 8.20
CA GLY A 38 3.95 1.47 7.46
C GLY A 38 5.45 1.42 7.12
N SER A 39 6.09 0.25 7.20
CA SER A 39 7.49 0.09 6.77
C SER A 39 7.63 0.37 5.28
N TRP A 40 8.56 1.26 4.91
CA TRP A 40 8.78 1.70 3.53
C TRP A 40 9.94 0.93 2.89
N TYR A 41 9.74 0.38 1.69
CA TYR A 41 10.80 -0.27 0.95
C TYR A 41 11.71 0.77 0.26
N PRO A 42 13.05 0.74 0.45
CA PRO A 42 13.95 1.76 -0.11
C PRO A 42 13.86 1.93 -1.63
N SER A 43 13.64 0.85 -2.38
CA SER A 43 13.56 0.93 -3.85
C SER A 43 12.29 1.61 -4.36
N ASN A 44 11.28 1.83 -3.51
CA ASN A 44 10.10 2.60 -3.91
C ASN A 44 10.46 4.06 -4.26
N ASP A 45 11.52 4.60 -3.67
CA ASP A 45 11.96 5.97 -3.98
C ASP A 45 12.54 6.07 -5.40
N ALA A 46 13.18 5.00 -5.87
CA ALA A 46 13.67 4.92 -7.25
C ALA A 46 12.51 4.81 -8.23
N ALA A 47 11.49 4.01 -7.92
CA ALA A 47 10.26 3.93 -8.72
C ALA A 47 9.56 5.30 -8.83
N LEU A 48 9.35 5.99 -7.70
CA LEU A 48 8.78 7.34 -7.70
C LEU A 48 9.60 8.34 -8.53
N ALA A 49 10.93 8.23 -8.49
CA ALA A 49 11.80 9.09 -9.29
C ALA A 49 11.72 8.79 -10.80
N GLN A 50 11.63 7.52 -11.20
CA GLN A 50 11.45 7.12 -12.60
C GLN A 50 10.10 7.60 -13.15
N MET A 51 9.08 7.63 -12.29
CA MET A 51 7.75 8.15 -12.57
C MET A 51 7.65 9.68 -12.56
N GLY A 52 8.79 10.40 -12.61
CA GLY A 52 8.80 11.86 -12.65
C GLY A 52 8.23 12.55 -11.39
N VAL A 53 8.01 11.82 -10.29
CA VAL A 53 7.44 12.37 -9.08
C VAL A 53 8.45 13.29 -8.39
N SER A 54 8.08 14.55 -8.17
CA SER A 54 8.96 15.50 -7.49
C SER A 54 9.34 15.01 -6.08
N ARG A 55 10.59 15.25 -5.64
CA ARG A 55 11.06 14.85 -4.30
C ARG A 55 10.20 15.40 -3.15
N LYS A 56 9.61 16.58 -3.34
CA LYS A 56 8.69 17.19 -2.35
C LYS A 56 7.39 16.40 -2.28
N TYR A 57 6.81 16.04 -3.43
CA TYR A 57 5.59 15.24 -3.48
C TYR A 57 5.83 13.79 -3.05
N ALA A 58 6.96 13.17 -3.40
CA ALA A 58 7.32 11.82 -2.97
C ALA A 58 7.30 11.66 -1.45
N LYS A 59 7.77 12.67 -0.69
CA LYS A 59 7.69 12.69 0.78
C LYS A 59 6.25 12.70 1.29
N LEU A 60 5.35 13.44 0.63
CA LEU A 60 3.93 13.46 0.97
C LEU A 60 3.28 12.12 0.60
N MET A 61 3.55 11.62 -0.59
CA MET A 61 3.00 10.36 -1.11
C MET A 61 3.36 9.18 -0.21
N ARG A 62 4.61 9.10 0.27
CA ARG A 62 5.02 8.12 1.27
C ARG A 62 4.14 8.16 2.52
N LYS A 63 3.90 9.35 3.08
CA LYS A 63 3.07 9.51 4.29
C LYS A 63 1.63 9.08 4.05
N LEU A 64 1.06 9.45 2.91
CA LEU A 64 -0.32 9.07 2.54
C LEU A 64 -0.46 7.56 2.43
N ILE A 65 0.43 6.91 1.65
CA ILE A 65 0.40 5.46 1.45
C ILE A 65 0.62 4.71 2.78
N CYS A 66 1.59 5.13 3.59
CA CYS A 66 1.83 4.52 4.90
C CYS A 66 0.61 4.67 5.83
N SER A 67 0.00 5.86 5.88
CA SER A 67 -1.19 6.13 6.69
C SER A 67 -2.37 5.24 6.28
N ASP A 68 -2.63 5.13 4.97
CA ASP A 68 -3.70 4.28 4.45
C ASP A 68 -3.44 2.79 4.70
N THR A 69 -2.19 2.35 4.58
CA THR A 69 -1.79 0.96 4.85
C THR A 69 -2.00 0.58 6.33
N ILE A 70 -1.66 1.48 7.25
CA ILE A 70 -1.88 1.28 8.69
C ILE A 70 -3.38 1.28 9.00
N ARG A 71 -4.14 2.23 8.43
CA ARG A 71 -5.60 2.29 8.58
C ARG A 71 -6.25 1.00 8.10
N TRP A 72 -5.82 0.48 6.96
CA TRP A 72 -6.33 -0.78 6.41
C TRP A 72 -6.00 -1.97 7.31
N SER A 73 -4.76 -2.05 7.78
CA SER A 73 -4.32 -3.09 8.72
C SER A 73 -5.15 -3.08 10.01
N ARG A 74 -5.43 -1.89 10.55
CA ARG A 74 -6.34 -1.70 11.70
C ARG A 74 -7.76 -2.15 11.37
N ASN A 75 -8.29 -1.79 10.21
CA ASN A 75 -9.66 -2.15 9.82
C ASN A 75 -9.84 -3.66 9.71
N ILE A 76 -8.87 -4.38 9.14
CA ILE A 76 -8.88 -5.85 9.09
C ILE A 76 -8.89 -6.43 10.51
N TYR A 77 -8.07 -5.88 11.40
CA TYR A 77 -8.00 -6.34 12.79
C TYR A 77 -9.31 -6.11 13.56
N ILE A 78 -9.89 -4.91 13.46
CA ILE A 78 -11.17 -4.58 14.12
C ILE A 78 -12.31 -5.41 13.53
N GLN A 79 -12.33 -5.59 12.21
CA GLN A 79 -13.32 -6.44 11.55
C GLN A 79 -13.24 -7.88 12.07
N HIS A 80 -12.05 -8.40 12.32
CA HIS A 80 -11.90 -9.72 12.93
C HIS A 80 -12.39 -9.79 14.37
N LEU A 81 -12.17 -8.75 15.17
CA LEU A 81 -12.62 -8.74 16.56
C LEU A 81 -14.13 -8.57 16.71
N THR A 82 -14.76 -7.84 15.79
CA THR A 82 -16.15 -7.41 15.91
C THR A 82 -17.09 -8.16 14.98
N ASP A 83 -16.55 -8.97 14.05
CA ASP A 83 -17.25 -9.55 12.88
C ASP A 83 -18.01 -8.52 12.03
N LYS A 84 -17.76 -7.23 12.25
CA LYS A 84 -18.37 -6.10 11.54
C LYS A 84 -17.36 -5.51 10.58
N LYS A 85 -17.71 -5.50 9.31
CA LYS A 85 -16.85 -4.99 8.24
C LYS A 85 -16.61 -3.49 8.42
N GLN A 86 -15.35 -3.08 8.38
CA GLN A 86 -14.88 -1.70 8.65
C GLN A 86 -14.52 -1.03 7.32
N TYR A 87 -15.50 -0.42 6.64
CA TYR A 87 -15.34 0.25 5.36
C TYR A 87 -16.32 1.41 5.23
#